data_AF-A0A193QI82-F1
#
_entry.id   AF-A0A193QI82-F1
#
_cell.length_a   1.000
_cell.length_b   1.000
_cell.length_c   1.000
_cell.angle_alpha   90.00
_cell.angle_beta   90.00
_cell.angle_gamma   90.00
#
_symmetry.space_group_name_H-M   'P 1'
#
loop_
_entity.id
_entity.type
_entity.pdbx_description
1 polymer ?
#
loop_
_entity_poly.entity_id
_entity_poly.type
_entity_poly.pdbx_seq_one_letter_code
_entity_poly.pdbx_strand_id
1 'polypeptide(L)'
;MALDLESRKKESEAEDFSAILGSLLSNDETSGEPLAPEIAAAFRKHSRGNYRRLFKLARGVARTSAIGNQGISVTLIDRYAETLIH
;
A
#
# COMPACT_ATOMS: atom_id res chain seq x y z
N MET A 1 -7.35 24.48 -25.18
CA MET A 1 -7.37 23.88 -23.83
C MET A 1 -6.07 23.11 -23.65
N ALA A 2 -5.10 23.65 -22.91
CA ALA A 2 -4.00 22.82 -22.45
C ALA A 2 -4.61 21.79 -21.50
N LEU A 3 -4.71 20.53 -21.94
CA LEU A 3 -5.04 19.43 -21.06
C LEU A 3 -4.04 19.48 -19.92
N ASP A 4 -4.53 19.54 -18.69
CA ASP A 4 -3.71 19.49 -17.49
C ASP A 4 -3.16 18.05 -17.37
N LEU A 5 -2.14 17.76 -18.17
CA LEU A 5 -1.49 16.45 -18.26
C LEU A 5 -0.90 16.05 -16.91
N GLU A 6 -0.55 17.03 -16.07
CA GLU A 6 0.00 16.83 -14.73
C GLU A 6 -1.05 16.31 -13.74
N SER A 7 -2.30 16.77 -13.80
CA SER A 7 -3.36 16.20 -12.94
C SER A 7 -3.69 14.77 -13.34
N ARG A 8 -3.83 14.50 -14.64
CA ARG A 8 -4.10 13.14 -15.14
C ARG A 8 -2.99 12.15 -14.79
N LYS A 9 -1.73 12.59 -14.82
CA LYS A 9 -0.60 11.76 -14.41
C LYS A 9 -0.67 11.41 -12.92
N LYS A 10 -0.99 12.37 -12.05
CA LYS A 10 -1.14 12.13 -10.61
C LYS A 10 -2.31 11.21 -10.27
N GLU A 11 -3.40 11.31 -11.03
CA GLU A 11 -4.54 10.38 -10.93
C GLU A 11 -4.13 8.97 -11.32
N SER A 12 -3.50 8.80 -12.49
CA SER A 12 -2.97 7.51 -12.96
C SER A 12 -1.99 6.89 -11.97
N GLU A 13 -1.05 7.68 -11.41
CA GLU A 13 -0.09 7.17 -10.43
C GLU A 13 -0.75 6.68 -9.13
N ALA A 14 -1.84 7.32 -8.70
CA ALA A 14 -2.59 6.92 -7.51
C ALA A 14 -3.43 5.66 -7.76
N GLU A 15 -4.01 5.54 -8.94
CA GLU A 15 -4.73 4.35 -9.39
C GLU A 15 -3.79 3.15 -9.52
N ASP A 16 -2.65 3.32 -10.21
CA ASP A 16 -1.61 2.30 -10.37
C ASP A 16 -1.07 1.84 -9.01
N PHE A 17 -0.81 2.79 -8.11
CA PHE A 17 -0.37 2.48 -6.75
C PHE A 17 -1.37 1.59 -6.01
N SER A 18 -2.66 1.92 -6.09
CA SER A 18 -3.72 1.19 -5.40
C SER A 18 -3.92 -0.20 -6.01
N ALA A 19 -3.85 -0.33 -7.34
CA ALA A 19 -3.91 -1.59 -8.04
C ALA A 19 -2.73 -2.52 -7.68
N ILE A 20 -1.51 -1.99 -7.69
CA ILE A 20 -0.30 -2.74 -7.29
C ILE A 20 -0.41 -3.16 -5.83
N LEU A 21 -0.81 -2.26 -4.93
CA LEU A 21 -0.96 -2.57 -3.52
C LEU A 21 -2.00 -3.66 -3.28
N GLY A 22 -3.16 -3.59 -3.95
CA GLY A 22 -4.18 -4.64 -3.91
C GLY A 22 -3.60 -5.98 -4.32
N SER A 23 -2.92 -6.04 -5.48
CA SER A 23 -2.26 -7.26 -5.96
C SER A 23 -1.21 -7.81 -4.98
N LEU A 24 -0.46 -6.94 -4.30
CA LEU A 24 0.54 -7.37 -3.33
C LEU A 24 -0.07 -8.00 -2.07
N LEU A 25 -1.21 -7.48 -1.62
CA LEU A 25 -1.89 -7.94 -0.42
C LEU A 25 -2.79 -9.16 -0.69
N SER A 26 -3.35 -9.28 -1.89
CA SER A 26 -4.19 -10.42 -2.32
C SER A 26 -3.41 -11.69 -2.69
N ASN A 27 -2.10 -11.76 -2.42
CA ASN A 27 -1.32 -13.00 -2.60
C ASN A 27 -1.64 -14.09 -1.56
N ASP A 28 -2.52 -13.80 -0.61
CA ASP A 28 -3.16 -14.80 0.25
C ASP A 28 -4.64 -14.81 -0.13
N GLU A 29 -5.18 -15.99 -0.40
CA GLU A 29 -6.46 -16.33 -1.05
C GLU A 29 -7.71 -15.87 -0.25
N THR A 30 -7.77 -14.64 0.25
CA THR A 30 -8.92 -14.18 1.03
C THR A 30 -9.19 -12.71 0.83
N SER A 31 -10.36 -12.46 0.24
CA SER A 31 -11.09 -11.19 0.12
C SER A 31 -10.64 -10.30 -1.03
N GLY A 32 -11.36 -10.37 -2.15
CA GLY A 32 -11.46 -9.28 -3.14
C GLY A 32 -12.19 -8.05 -2.59
N GLU A 33 -12.09 -7.79 -1.28
CA GLU A 33 -12.63 -6.58 -0.70
C GLU A 33 -11.73 -5.39 -1.05
N PRO A 34 -12.32 -4.26 -1.46
CA PRO A 34 -11.55 -3.06 -1.74
C PRO A 34 -10.77 -2.65 -0.49
N LEU A 35 -9.47 -2.46 -0.65
CA LEU A 35 -8.59 -2.04 0.44
C LEU A 35 -9.12 -0.73 1.03
N ALA A 36 -9.32 -0.70 2.35
CA ALA A 36 -9.83 0.50 3.01
C ALA A 36 -8.95 1.72 2.65
N PRO A 37 -9.54 2.89 2.35
CA PRO A 37 -8.80 4.04 1.84
C PRO A 37 -7.72 4.53 2.82
N GLU A 38 -7.95 4.36 4.12
CA GLU A 38 -6.99 4.69 5.18
C GLU A 38 -5.73 3.81 5.12
N ILE A 39 -5.90 2.52 4.80
CA ILE A 39 -4.81 1.56 4.63
C ILE A 39 -3.97 1.94 3.41
N ALA A 40 -4.61 2.21 2.27
CA ALA A 40 -3.94 2.68 1.06
C ALA A 40 -3.14 3.96 1.31
N ALA A 41 -3.73 4.92 2.04
CA ALA A 41 -3.08 6.17 2.40
C ALA A 41 -1.85 5.95 3.30
N ALA A 42 -1.92 5.05 4.28
CA ALA A 42 -0.79 4.70 5.14
C ALA A 42 0.38 4.09 4.35
N PHE A 43 0.09 3.13 3.45
CA PHE A 43 1.10 2.56 2.57
C PHE A 43 1.72 3.62 1.64
N ARG A 44 0.93 4.54 1.11
CA ARG A 44 1.43 5.63 0.24
C ARG A 44 2.33 6.59 1.01
N LYS A 45 1.91 6.99 2.23
CA LYS A 45 2.68 7.86 3.13
C LYS A 45 4.07 7.27 3.43
N HIS A 46 4.12 5.99 3.77
CA HIS A 46 5.37 5.33 4.15
C HIS A 46 6.22 4.87 2.97
N SER A 47 5.62 4.52 1.84
CA SER A 47 6.38 4.21 0.62
C SER A 47 6.97 5.46 -0.03
N ARG A 48 6.40 6.65 0.19
CA ARG A 48 6.82 7.93 -0.43
C ARG A 48 6.89 7.85 -1.97
N GLY A 49 6.00 7.05 -2.58
CA GLY A 49 6.01 6.80 -4.04
C GLY A 49 7.11 5.83 -4.51
N ASN A 50 7.91 5.26 -3.61
CA ASN A 50 8.92 4.27 -3.97
C ASN A 50 8.32 2.85 -3.95
N TYR A 51 8.10 2.28 -5.14
CA TYR A 51 7.51 0.94 -5.29
C TYR A 51 8.35 -0.19 -4.66
N ARG A 52 9.68 -0.06 -4.60
CA ARG A 52 10.52 -1.03 -3.89
C ARG A 52 10.29 -0.98 -2.38
N ARG A 53 10.10 0.21 -1.82
CA ARG A 53 9.75 0.39 -0.41
C ARG A 53 8.33 -0.11 -0.13
N LEU A 54 7.39 0.18 -1.03
CA LEU A 54 6.02 -0.36 -0.99
C LEU A 54 6.02 -1.89 -0.92
N PHE A 55 6.75 -2.56 -1.80
CA PHE A 55 6.83 -4.02 -1.83
C PHE A 55 7.33 -4.60 -0.50
N LYS A 56 8.41 -4.05 0.04
CA LYS A 56 8.95 -4.50 1.34
C LYS A 56 7.97 -4.27 2.49
N LEU A 57 7.31 -3.11 2.50
CA LEU A 57 6.32 -2.76 3.51
C LEU A 57 5.09 -3.67 3.43
N ALA A 58 4.48 -3.80 2.25
CA ALA A 58 3.30 -4.63 2.01
C ALA A 58 3.56 -6.09 2.38
N ARG A 59 4.68 -6.66 1.92
CA ARG A 59 5.06 -8.04 2.24
C ARG A 59 5.30 -8.23 3.75
N GLY A 60 5.95 -7.27 4.39
CA GLY A 60 6.21 -7.29 5.82
C GLY A 60 4.94 -7.26 6.66
N VAL A 61 4.06 -6.31 6.34
CA VAL A 61 2.76 -6.13 7.00
C VAL A 61 1.86 -7.35 6.79
N ALA A 62 1.73 -7.85 5.55
CA ALA A 62 0.94 -9.05 5.26
C ALA A 62 1.45 -10.27 6.04
N ARG A 63 2.78 -10.47 6.10
CA ARG A 63 3.37 -11.57 6.88
C ARG A 63 3.10 -11.43 8.38
N THR A 64 3.27 -10.24 8.94
CA THR A 64 3.02 -10.01 10.37
C THR A 64 1.54 -10.12 10.73
N SER A 65 0.67 -9.68 9.81
CA SER A 65 -0.78 -9.84 9.90
C SER A 65 -1.17 -11.33 9.96
N ALA A 66 -0.65 -12.15 9.04
CA ALA A 66 -0.87 -13.60 9.02
C ALA A 66 -0.35 -14.31 10.28
N ILE A 67 0.87 -13.99 10.74
CA ILE A 67 1.46 -14.60 11.95
C ILE A 67 0.66 -14.23 13.21
N GLY A 68 0.20 -12.99 13.31
CA GLY A 68 -0.55 -12.50 14.48
C GLY A 68 -2.05 -12.84 14.44
N ASN A 69 -2.54 -13.44 13.34
CA ASN A 69 -3.96 -13.56 13.02
C ASN A 69 -4.74 -12.25 13.25
N GLN A 70 -4.08 -11.13 12.95
CA GLN A 70 -4.59 -9.78 13.12
C GLN A 70 -4.68 -9.18 11.73
N GLY A 71 -5.84 -8.63 11.35
CA GLY A 71 -6.01 -7.99 10.04
C GLY A 71 -5.02 -6.84 9.80
N ILE A 72 -4.98 -6.35 8.57
CA ILE A 72 -4.13 -5.19 8.22
C ILE A 72 -4.75 -3.92 8.83
N SER A 73 -3.97 -3.22 9.65
CA SER A 73 -4.35 -1.95 10.27
C SER A 73 -3.31 -0.86 10.00
N VAL A 74 -3.72 0.41 10.09
CA VAL A 74 -2.82 1.56 9.95
C VAL A 74 -1.68 1.52 10.96
N THR A 75 -1.98 1.14 12.21
CA THR A 75 -0.98 1.04 13.29
C THR A 75 0.08 -0.03 13.01
N LEU A 76 -0.31 -1.16 12.40
CA LEU A 76 0.63 -2.20 12.00
C LEU A 76 1.57 -1.70 10.88
N ILE A 77 1.02 -0.94 9.93
CA ILE A 77 1.79 -0.34 8.83
C ILE A 77 2.79 0.68 9.37
N ASP A 78 2.35 1.58 10.26
CA ASP A 78 3.21 2.58 10.90
C ASP A 78 4.39 1.90 11.62
N ARG A 79 4.09 0.89 12.44
CA ARG A 79 5.10 0.15 13.21
C ARG A 79 6.10 -0.56 12.30
N TYR A 80 5.64 -1.16 11.20
CA TYR A 80 6.53 -1.85 10.28
C TYR A 80 7.37 -0.86 9.45
N ALA A 81 6.80 0.29 9.10
CA ALA A 81 7.51 1.33 8.38
C ALA A 81 8.72 1.88 9.15
N GLU A 82 8.65 1.93 10.48
CA GLU A 82 9.78 2.29 11.35
C GLU A 82 10.93 1.27 11.30
N THR A 83 10.62 0.00 11.05
CA THR A 83 11.64 -1.08 10.95
C THR A 83 12.33 -1.12 9.59
N LEU A 84 11.76 -0.49 8.57
CA LEU A 84 12.40 -0.35 7.28
C LEU A 84 13.53 0.67 7.38
N ILE A 85 14.76 0.18 7.21
CA ILE A 85 15.97 1.00 7.11
C ILE A 85 15.74 2.10 6.06
N HIS A 86 16.02 3.34 6.47
CA HIS A 86 15.74 4.57 5.73
C HIS A 86 16.70 4.78 4.56
#